data_AF-A0A059PCT9-F1
#
_entry.id   AF-A0A059PCT9-F1
#
_cell.length_a   1.000
_cell.length_b   1.000
_cell.length_c   1.000
_cell.angle_alpha   90.00
_cell.angle_beta   90.00
_cell.angle_gamma   90.00
#
_symmetry.space_group_name_H-M   'P 1'
#
loop_
_entity.id
_entity.type
_entity.pdbx_description
1 polymer ?
#
loop_
_entity_poly.entity_id
_entity_poly.type
_entity_poly.pdbx_seq_one_letter_code
_entity_poly.pdbx_strand_id
1 'polypeptide(L)'
;MAVKLKGKKGEKFMSCITEQNNLGDLLKYEASNLYSRDQITVAKGQNLKLGTVVGRDKDDLIKIINLAATDGTQTAIGVITSDVNATETTKAVIITRIAMLADHAVVWPGNITEEQKAAAIKQLEARGIIIRKGV
;
A
#
# COMPACT_ATOMS: atom_id res chain seq x y z
N MET A 1 10.10 43.84 27.66
CA MET A 1 11.50 43.80 27.17
C MET A 1 12.06 42.39 27.36
N ALA A 2 12.52 41.81 26.24
CA ALA A 2 13.48 40.69 26.10
C ALA A 2 13.32 39.43 26.98
N VAL A 3 12.67 38.39 26.46
CA VAL A 3 13.03 37.01 26.81
C VAL A 3 14.13 36.56 25.84
N LYS A 4 15.32 36.40 26.39
CA LYS A 4 16.57 36.11 25.68
C LYS A 4 16.59 34.64 25.25
N LEU A 5 16.44 34.37 23.95
CA LEU A 5 16.68 33.05 23.37
C LEU A 5 18.19 32.75 23.42
N LYS A 6 18.63 31.97 24.41
CA LYS A 6 19.97 31.36 24.40
C LYS A 6 19.94 30.18 23.43
N GLY A 7 20.51 30.37 22.24
CA GLY A 7 20.76 29.29 21.29
C GLY A 7 21.60 28.19 21.94
N LYS A 8 21.06 26.96 21.98
CA LYS A 8 21.78 25.77 22.43
C LYS A 8 22.72 25.35 21.30
N LYS A 9 24.02 25.30 21.60
CA LYS A 9 25.08 24.95 20.67
C LYS A 9 24.90 23.52 20.15
N GLY A 10 24.88 23.38 18.82
CA GLY A 10 25.50 22.26 18.11
C GLY A 10 24.95 20.87 18.35
N GLU A 11 23.65 20.65 18.10
CA GLU A 11 23.17 19.32 17.79
C GLU A 11 23.45 19.06 16.31
N LYS A 12 24.49 18.26 16.00
CA LYS A 12 24.66 17.74 14.65
C LYS A 12 23.47 16.83 14.38
N PHE A 13 22.47 17.35 13.67
CA PHE A 13 21.42 16.51 13.10
C PHE A 13 22.09 15.47 12.20
N MET A 14 22.08 14.21 12.62
CA MET A 14 22.34 13.10 11.70
C MET A 14 21.15 13.08 10.74
N SER A 15 21.30 13.72 9.59
CA SER A 15 20.41 13.50 8.46
C SER A 15 20.63 12.06 7.99
N CYS A 16 19.78 11.14 8.45
CA CYS A 16 19.60 9.88 7.76
C CYS A 16 18.78 10.15 6.51
N ILE A 17 19.24 9.65 5.37
CA ILE A 17 18.40 9.53 4.18
C ILE A 17 17.78 8.14 4.29
N THR A 18 16.47 8.10 4.52
CA THR A 18 15.72 6.84 4.47
C THR A 18 15.46 6.50 3.01
N GLU A 19 15.98 5.37 2.56
CA GLU A 19 15.64 4.85 1.24
C GLU A 19 14.16 4.43 1.22
N GLN A 20 13.46 4.78 0.14
CA GLN A 20 12.09 4.37 -0.03
C GLN A 20 12.03 2.88 -0.40
N ASN A 21 11.04 2.16 0.16
CA ASN A 21 10.81 0.75 -0.18
C ASN A 21 10.73 0.55 -1.69
N ASN A 22 11.43 -0.48 -2.17
CA ASN A 22 11.35 -0.97 -3.53
C ASN A 22 10.49 -2.24 -3.60
N LEU A 23 10.24 -2.74 -4.82
CA LEU A 23 9.39 -3.90 -5.01
C LEU A 23 9.96 -5.17 -4.35
N GLY A 24 11.27 -5.30 -4.23
CA GLY A 24 11.93 -6.44 -3.57
C GLY A 24 11.73 -6.45 -2.06
N ASP A 25 11.50 -5.30 -1.42
CA ASP A 25 11.15 -5.22 0.00
C ASP A 25 9.76 -5.82 0.25
N LEU A 26 8.82 -5.55 -0.67
CA LEU A 26 7.45 -6.02 -0.63
C LEU A 26 7.28 -7.47 -1.12
N LEU A 27 7.63 -7.74 -2.38
CA LEU A 27 7.26 -8.95 -3.11
C LEU A 27 8.34 -10.02 -2.96
N LYS A 28 8.04 -11.07 -2.19
CA LYS A 28 8.96 -12.18 -1.90
C LYS A 28 8.76 -13.36 -2.84
N TYR A 29 7.58 -13.49 -3.42
CA TYR A 29 7.27 -14.48 -4.43
C TYR A 29 6.13 -14.00 -5.31
N GLU A 30 6.21 -14.30 -6.61
CA GLU A 30 5.09 -14.24 -7.55
C GLU A 30 5.15 -15.44 -8.49
N ALA A 31 4.00 -15.83 -9.03
CA ALA A 31 3.93 -16.86 -10.05
C ALA A 31 4.59 -16.37 -11.35
N SER A 32 5.16 -17.32 -12.10
CA SER A 32 5.89 -17.05 -13.34
C SER A 32 5.02 -16.36 -14.41
N ASN A 33 5.67 -15.79 -15.42
CA ASN A 33 5.04 -15.17 -16.60
C ASN A 33 4.07 -14.03 -16.26
N LEU A 34 4.38 -13.25 -15.21
CA LEU A 34 3.56 -12.13 -14.72
C LEU A 34 2.13 -12.53 -14.33
N TYR A 35 1.87 -13.82 -14.09
CA TYR A 35 0.53 -14.34 -13.79
C TYR A 35 -0.12 -13.67 -12.57
N SER A 36 0.70 -13.27 -11.59
CA SER A 36 0.24 -12.61 -10.37
C SER A 36 -0.21 -11.17 -10.58
N ARG A 37 0.06 -10.57 -11.75
CA ARG A 37 -0.09 -9.14 -12.00
C ARG A 37 -1.24 -8.82 -12.95
N ASP A 38 -1.95 -7.75 -12.67
CA ASP A 38 -2.93 -7.15 -13.59
C ASP A 38 -2.62 -5.68 -13.85
N GLN A 39 -2.84 -5.25 -15.10
CA GLN A 39 -2.94 -3.82 -15.42
C GLN A 39 -4.32 -3.30 -15.02
N ILE A 40 -4.34 -2.16 -14.35
CA ILE A 40 -5.56 -1.55 -13.82
C ILE A 40 -5.61 -0.05 -14.10
N THR A 41 -6.75 0.56 -13.79
CA THR A 41 -6.92 2.02 -13.82
C THR A 41 -7.17 2.51 -12.39
N VAL A 42 -6.30 3.37 -11.88
CA VAL A 42 -6.45 4.03 -10.58
C VAL A 42 -7.36 5.24 -10.75
N ALA A 43 -8.31 5.40 -9.82
CA ALA A 43 -9.22 6.54 -9.81
C ALA A 43 -8.45 7.86 -9.61
N LYS A 44 -8.97 8.94 -10.20
CA LYS A 44 -8.46 10.30 -9.96
C LYS A 44 -8.51 10.64 -8.46
N GLY A 45 -7.49 11.35 -7.98
CA GLY A 45 -7.34 11.82 -6.60
C GLY A 45 -6.70 10.81 -5.65
N GLN A 46 -6.33 9.61 -6.12
CA GLN A 46 -5.63 8.63 -5.28
C GLN A 46 -4.12 8.93 -5.23
N ASN A 47 -3.54 8.80 -4.04
CA ASN A 47 -2.10 8.81 -3.82
C ASN A 47 -1.71 7.51 -3.11
N LEU A 48 -1.33 6.50 -3.87
CA LEU A 48 -1.07 5.14 -3.41
C LEU A 48 0.43 4.90 -3.35
N LYS A 49 0.93 4.45 -2.22
CA LYS A 49 2.33 4.03 -2.07
C LYS A 49 2.50 2.58 -2.51
N LEU A 50 3.70 2.22 -2.94
CA LEU A 50 4.09 0.82 -3.13
C LEU A 50 3.65 -0.02 -1.91
N GLY A 51 3.00 -1.16 -2.18
CA GLY A 51 2.48 -2.05 -1.14
C GLY A 51 1.11 -1.67 -0.59
N THR A 52 0.49 -0.57 -1.06
CA THR A 52 -0.86 -0.18 -0.62
C THR A 52 -1.88 -1.24 -1.00
N VAL A 53 -2.64 -1.71 -0.02
CA VAL A 53 -3.77 -2.62 -0.25
C VAL A 53 -4.92 -1.85 -0.87
N VAL A 54 -5.45 -2.38 -1.98
CA VAL A 54 -6.44 -1.70 -2.79
C VAL A 54 -7.72 -2.51 -2.99
N GLY A 55 -8.81 -1.77 -3.17
CA GLY A 55 -10.11 -2.26 -3.57
C GLY A 55 -10.47 -1.74 -4.96
N ARG A 56 -11.60 -2.23 -5.48
CA ARG A 56 -12.11 -1.87 -6.79
C ARG A 56 -13.56 -1.44 -6.66
N ASP A 57 -13.87 -0.24 -7.12
CA ASP A 57 -15.24 0.25 -7.08
C ASP A 57 -16.11 -0.36 -8.20
N LYS A 58 -17.40 -0.03 -8.17
CA LYS A 58 -18.41 -0.43 -9.16
C LYS A 58 -18.10 0.01 -10.60
N ASP A 59 -17.21 0.98 -10.79
CA ASP A 59 -16.83 1.53 -12.10
C ASP A 59 -15.48 0.95 -12.58
N ASP A 60 -15.02 -0.15 -11.96
CA ASP A 60 -13.75 -0.85 -12.23
C ASP A 60 -12.49 0.02 -11.98
N LEU A 61 -12.63 1.05 -11.13
CA LEU A 61 -11.51 1.91 -10.74
C LEU A 61 -10.89 1.48 -9.41
N ILE A 62 -9.57 1.52 -9.36
CA ILE A 62 -8.79 1.14 -8.18
C ILE A 62 -8.66 2.32 -7.23
N LYS A 63 -8.93 2.04 -5.95
CA LYS A 63 -8.81 2.97 -4.82
C LYS A 63 -8.18 2.26 -3.63
N ILE A 64 -7.70 3.03 -2.66
CA ILE A 64 -7.38 2.49 -1.34
C ILE A 64 -8.58 1.74 -0.76
N ILE A 65 -8.37 0.61 -0.07
CA ILE A 65 -9.48 -0.15 0.53
C ILE A 65 -10.23 0.70 1.57
N ASN A 66 -11.54 0.51 1.64
CA ASN A 66 -12.38 1.06 2.69
C ASN A 66 -13.42 0.02 3.12
N LEU A 67 -13.15 -0.69 4.23
CA LEU A 67 -14.02 -1.79 4.68
C LEU A 67 -15.40 -1.35 5.19
N ALA A 68 -15.61 -0.06 5.44
CA ALA A 68 -16.92 0.49 5.78
C ALA A 68 -17.73 0.91 4.54
N ALA A 69 -17.13 0.90 3.35
CA ALA A 69 -17.80 1.24 2.12
C ALA A 69 -18.74 0.12 1.64
N THR A 70 -19.61 0.48 0.70
CA THR A 70 -20.54 -0.44 0.03
C THR A 70 -20.46 -0.30 -1.50
N ASP A 71 -19.44 0.40 -2.00
CA ASP A 71 -19.26 0.75 -3.42
C ASP A 71 -18.34 -0.21 -4.19
N GLY A 72 -17.89 -1.28 -3.54
CA GLY A 72 -16.93 -2.27 -4.05
C GLY A 72 -15.54 -2.15 -3.39
N THR A 73 -15.18 -0.96 -2.90
CA THR A 73 -13.84 -0.72 -2.31
C THR A 73 -13.61 -1.39 -0.96
N GLN A 74 -14.66 -1.98 -0.37
CA GLN A 74 -14.57 -2.76 0.87
C GLN A 74 -13.91 -4.13 0.72
N THR A 75 -13.72 -4.60 -0.52
CA THR A 75 -13.04 -5.87 -0.79
C THR A 75 -11.60 -5.63 -1.23
N ALA A 76 -10.64 -6.12 -0.45
CA ALA A 76 -9.24 -6.14 -0.83
C ALA A 76 -9.02 -7.08 -2.02
N ILE A 77 -8.46 -6.54 -3.10
CA ILE A 77 -8.24 -7.29 -4.34
C ILE A 77 -6.76 -7.49 -4.69
N GLY A 78 -5.86 -6.81 -3.98
CA GLY A 78 -4.44 -6.84 -4.28
C GLY A 78 -3.64 -5.71 -3.64
N VAL A 79 -2.38 -5.59 -4.07
CA VAL A 79 -1.47 -4.51 -3.65
C VAL A 79 -0.83 -3.83 -4.85
N ILE A 80 -0.61 -2.51 -4.73
CA ILE A 80 0.06 -1.68 -5.74
C ILE A 80 1.56 -2.00 -5.82
N THR A 81 2.11 -2.14 -7.04
CA THR A 81 3.53 -2.51 -7.24
C THR A 81 4.50 -1.33 -7.31
N SER A 82 4.01 -0.09 -7.38
CA SER A 82 4.82 1.13 -7.48
C SER A 82 4.02 2.34 -7.02
N ASP A 83 4.66 3.40 -6.54
CA ASP A 83 3.96 4.64 -6.19
C ASP A 83 3.09 5.16 -7.35
N VAL A 84 1.86 5.58 -7.04
CA VAL A 84 0.92 6.17 -7.99
C VAL A 84 0.33 7.44 -7.39
N ASN A 85 0.60 8.57 -8.03
CA ASN A 85 -0.09 9.83 -7.75
C ASN A 85 -1.04 10.15 -8.91
N ALA A 86 -2.30 9.75 -8.78
CA ALA A 86 -3.31 9.82 -9.82
C ALA A 86 -3.99 11.21 -9.83
N THR A 87 -3.32 12.23 -10.36
CA THR A 87 -3.95 13.56 -10.57
C THR A 87 -5.07 13.52 -11.60
N GLU A 88 -5.03 12.52 -12.49
CA GLU A 88 -6.10 12.05 -13.37
C GLU A 88 -6.20 10.52 -13.27
N THR A 89 -7.19 9.90 -13.92
CA THR A 89 -7.24 8.43 -13.99
C THR A 89 -5.96 7.88 -14.62
N THR A 90 -5.28 6.99 -13.89
CA THR A 90 -3.88 6.61 -14.20
C THR A 90 -3.74 5.10 -14.30
N LYS A 91 -3.02 4.60 -15.30
CA LYS A 91 -2.72 3.16 -15.42
C LYS A 91 -1.66 2.76 -14.40
N ALA A 92 -1.84 1.60 -13.79
CA ALA A 92 -0.85 1.01 -12.89
C ALA A 92 -0.91 -0.52 -12.94
N VAL A 93 -0.02 -1.15 -12.18
CA VAL A 93 0.02 -2.61 -12.01
C VAL A 93 -0.19 -2.95 -10.54
N ILE A 94 -0.97 -4.00 -10.31
CA ILE A 94 -1.22 -4.56 -8.99
C ILE A 94 -0.93 -6.06 -8.97
N ILE A 95 -0.53 -6.56 -7.80
CA ILE A 95 -0.50 -8.00 -7.52
C ILE A 95 -1.90 -8.43 -7.10
N THR A 96 -2.52 -9.35 -7.83
CA THR A 96 -3.93 -9.73 -7.61
C THR A 96 -4.15 -11.17 -7.20
N ARG A 97 -3.12 -12.01 -7.31
CA ARG A 97 -3.21 -13.46 -7.06
C ARG A 97 -1.84 -14.10 -6.85
N ILE A 98 -1.82 -15.26 -6.20
CA ILE A 98 -0.67 -16.19 -6.06
C ILE A 98 0.65 -15.43 -5.85
N ALA A 99 0.84 -14.85 -4.68
CA ALA A 99 2.02 -14.07 -4.36
C ALA A 99 2.33 -14.13 -2.86
N MET A 100 3.56 -13.84 -2.50
CA MET A 100 3.96 -13.69 -1.10
C MET A 100 4.50 -12.28 -0.88
N LEU A 101 3.94 -11.59 0.10
CA LEU A 101 4.31 -10.23 0.47
C LEU A 101 4.94 -10.21 1.86
N ALA A 102 5.88 -9.31 2.10
CA ALA A 102 6.40 -9.05 3.43
C ALA A 102 5.55 -8.01 4.16
N ASP A 103 5.13 -8.34 5.38
CA ASP A 103 4.22 -7.54 6.20
C ASP A 103 4.69 -6.10 6.44
N HIS A 104 5.98 -5.88 6.70
CA HIS A 104 6.55 -4.56 6.98
C HIS A 104 6.47 -3.59 5.80
N ALA A 105 6.32 -4.11 4.57
CA ALA A 105 6.21 -3.31 3.36
C ALA A 105 4.77 -3.20 2.83
N VAL A 106 3.80 -3.91 3.43
CA VAL A 106 2.37 -3.75 3.10
C VAL A 106 1.85 -2.47 3.75
N VAL A 107 1.26 -1.60 2.94
CA VAL A 107 0.72 -0.31 3.38
C VAL A 107 -0.78 -0.42 3.54
N TRP A 108 -1.26 -0.06 4.73
CA TRP A 108 -2.67 -0.09 5.10
C TRP A 108 -3.23 1.35 5.15
N PRO A 109 -4.56 1.53 4.98
CA PRO A 109 -5.19 2.82 5.24
C PRO A 109 -4.96 3.26 6.68
N GLY A 110 -4.69 4.56 6.89
CA GLY A 110 -4.30 5.09 8.20
C GLY A 110 -5.35 4.92 9.31
N ASN A 111 -6.62 4.72 8.97
CA ASN A 111 -7.73 4.55 9.90
C ASN A 111 -8.29 3.12 9.97
N ILE A 112 -7.56 2.12 9.42
CA ILE A 112 -8.02 0.72 9.48
C ILE A 112 -7.95 0.17 10.91
N THR A 113 -8.96 -0.58 11.36
CA THR A 113 -8.89 -1.32 12.63
C THR A 113 -8.14 -2.65 12.45
N GLU A 114 -7.72 -3.28 13.56
CA GLU A 114 -7.09 -4.61 13.50
C GLU A 114 -8.04 -5.69 12.97
N GLU A 115 -9.33 -5.63 13.31
CA GLU A 115 -10.34 -6.54 12.78
C GLU A 115 -10.53 -6.35 11.28
N GLN A 116 -10.56 -5.10 10.82
CA GLN A 116 -10.67 -4.76 9.40
C GLN A 116 -9.43 -5.23 8.63
N LYS A 117 -8.24 -5.02 9.19
CA LYS A 117 -6.99 -5.51 8.63
C LYS A 117 -6.98 -7.04 8.55
N ALA A 118 -7.40 -7.74 9.59
CA ALA A 118 -7.52 -9.21 9.57
C ALA A 118 -8.52 -9.70 8.51
N ALA A 119 -9.64 -9.00 8.33
CA ALA A 119 -10.61 -9.32 7.27
C ALA A 119 -10.01 -9.11 5.87
N ALA A 120 -9.29 -8.01 5.65
CA ALA A 120 -8.61 -7.74 4.39
C ALA A 120 -7.51 -8.77 4.09
N ILE A 121 -6.75 -9.20 5.10
CA ILE A 121 -5.76 -10.29 4.96
C ILE A 121 -6.45 -11.57 4.48
N LYS A 122 -7.57 -11.97 5.08
CA LYS A 122 -8.34 -13.16 4.64
C LYS A 122 -8.83 -13.04 3.20
N GLN A 123 -9.24 -11.85 2.77
CA GLN A 123 -9.65 -11.60 1.38
C GLN A 123 -8.47 -11.76 0.41
N LEU A 124 -7.27 -11.30 0.78
CA LEU A 124 -6.06 -11.49 0.00
C LEU A 124 -5.62 -12.97 -0.05
N GLU A 125 -5.70 -13.67 1.08
CA GLU A 125 -5.39 -15.11 1.18
C GLU A 125 -6.31 -15.96 0.30
N ALA A 126 -7.60 -15.61 0.22
CA ALA A 126 -8.55 -16.27 -0.68
C ALA A 126 -8.16 -16.14 -2.17
N ARG A 127 -7.32 -15.16 -2.52
CA ARG A 127 -6.76 -14.96 -3.87
C ARG A 127 -5.38 -15.62 -4.03
N GLY A 128 -4.87 -16.27 -2.99
CA GLY A 128 -3.52 -16.83 -2.93
C GLY A 128 -2.44 -15.78 -2.68
N ILE A 129 -2.79 -14.58 -2.23
CA ILE A 129 -1.81 -13.58 -1.76
C ILE A 129 -1.58 -13.80 -0.27
N ILE A 130 -0.38 -14.24 0.10
CA ILE A 130 0.00 -14.52 1.48
C ILE A 130 0.87 -13.38 2.00
N ILE A 131 0.48 -12.76 3.11
CA ILE A 131 1.32 -11.78 3.80
C ILE A 131 2.10 -12.51 4.89
N ARG A 132 3.42 -12.60 4.74
CA ARG A 132 4.29 -13.20 5.75
C ARG A 132 4.76 -12.17 6.75
N LYS A 133 4.64 -12.53 8.02
CA LYS A 133 5.26 -11.79 9.11
C LYS A 133 6.77 -12.06 9.12
N GLY A 134 7.56 -10.99 9.20
CA GLY A 134 8.97 -11.11 9.56
C GLY A 134 9.13 -11.79 10.92
N VAL A 135 10.12 -12.67 11.04
CA VAL A 135 10.54 -13.28 12.32
C VAL A 135 11.63 -12.45 12.98
#